data_AF-A0A961HNA5-F1
#
_entry.id   AF-A0A961HNA5-F1
#
_cell.length_a   1.000
_cell.length_b   1.000
_cell.length_c   1.000
_cell.angle_alpha   90.00
_cell.angle_beta   90.00
_cell.angle_gamma   90.00
#
_symmetry.space_group_name_H-M   'P 1'
#
loop_
_entity.id
_entity.type
_entity.pdbx_description
1 polymer ?
#
loop_
_entity_poly.entity_id
_entity_poly.type
_entity_poly.pdbx_seq_one_letter_code
_entity_poly.pdbx_strand_id
1 'polypeptide(L)' 'MPAMTIRNLSDATHNALKARAKRNGRSAEAEVRAIIDAAVAPAEARGLGSLLAEIGAQAGGIELEIERDRTAREPLDFA' A
#
# COMPACT_ATOMS: atom_id res chain seq x y z
N MET A 1 10.19 8.36 10.75
CA MET A 1 10.15 6.91 10.49
C MET A 1 9.25 6.27 11.53
N PRO A 2 8.23 5.48 11.15
CA PRO A 2 7.47 4.72 12.13
C PRO A 2 8.40 3.68 12.79
N ALA A 3 8.28 3.51 14.11
CA ALA A 3 9.06 2.55 14.88
C ALA A 3 8.11 1.68 15.71
N MET A 4 8.45 0.41 15.85
CA MET A 4 7.67 -0.58 16.60
C MET A 4 8.61 -1.41 17.48
N THR A 5 8.18 -1.68 18.72
CA THR A 5 8.91 -2.53 19.66
C THR A 5 8.04 -3.72 20.04
N ILE A 6 8.53 -4.94 19.79
CA ILE A 6 7.86 -6.17 20.22
C ILE A 6 8.49 -6.60 21.56
N ARG A 7 7.71 -6.54 22.64
CA ARG A 7 8.16 -6.95 23.98
C ARG A 7 7.93 -8.45 24.19
N ASN A 8 8.72 -9.05 25.07
CA ASN A 8 8.60 -10.45 25.48
C ASN A 8 8.64 -11.46 24.31
N LEU A 9 9.42 -11.16 23.26
CA LEU A 9 9.67 -12.09 22.17
C LEU A 9 10.52 -13.25 22.69
N SER A 10 10.05 -14.50 22.49
CA SER A 10 10.83 -15.66 22.93
C SER A 10 12.19 -15.72 22.23
N ASP A 11 13.21 -16.20 22.94
CA ASP A 11 14.55 -16.38 22.38
C ASP A 11 14.54 -17.33 21.17
N ALA A 12 13.69 -18.36 21.21
CA ALA A 12 13.50 -19.28 20.11
C ALA A 12 12.99 -18.55 18.84
N THR A 13 11.99 -17.68 18.99
CA THR A 13 11.46 -16.88 17.89
C THR A 13 12.50 -15.89 17.36
N HIS A 14 13.21 -15.21 18.25
CA HIS A 14 14.25 -14.27 17.86
C HIS A 14 15.40 -14.94 17.09
N ASN A 15 15.83 -16.12 17.53
CA ASN A 15 16.86 -16.91 16.84
C ASN A 15 16.37 -17.44 15.49
N ALA A 16 15.12 -17.91 15.41
CA ALA A 16 14.51 -18.32 14.15
C ALA A 16 14.43 -17.17 13.13
N LEU A 17 14.08 -15.96 13.58
CA LEU A 17 14.08 -14.76 12.74
C LEU A 17 15.48 -14.42 12.24
N LYS A 18 16.50 -14.45 13.10
CA LYS A 18 17.90 -14.24 12.70
C LYS A 18 18.38 -15.26 11.66
N ALA A 19 18.06 -16.54 11.87
CA ALA A 19 18.39 -17.60 10.92
C ALA A 19 17.71 -17.37 9.56
N ARG A 20 16.42 -17.00 9.57
CA ARG A 20 15.66 -16.67 8.35
C ARG A 20 16.24 -15.44 7.64
N ALA A 21 16.57 -14.39 8.37
CA ALA A 21 17.18 -13.18 7.82
C ALA A 21 18.53 -13.48 7.13
N LYS A 22 19.39 -14.30 7.76
CA LYS A 22 20.66 -14.75 7.17
C LYS A 22 20.44 -15.52 5.88
N ARG A 23 19.45 -16.42 5.82
CA ARG A 23 19.10 -17.16 4.58
C ARG A 23 18.67 -16.22 3.45
N ASN A 24 17.98 -15.13 3.78
CA ASN A 24 17.47 -14.16 2.81
C ASN A 24 18.47 -13.03 2.51
N GLY A 25 19.68 -13.04 3.09
CA GLY A 25 20.67 -11.98 2.91
C GLY A 25 20.24 -10.62 3.48
N ARG A 26 19.38 -10.63 4.51
CA ARG A 26 18.80 -9.43 5.14
C ARG A 26 19.23 -9.29 6.59
N SER A 27 19.14 -8.07 7.12
CA SER A 27 19.19 -7.87 8.58
C SER A 27 17.92 -8.44 9.23
N ALA A 28 17.98 -8.73 10.54
CA ALA A 28 16.81 -9.23 11.26
C ALA A 28 15.64 -8.25 11.21
N GLU A 29 15.91 -6.95 11.31
CA GLU A 29 14.89 -5.89 11.20
C GLU A 29 14.29 -5.82 9.79
N ALA A 30 15.11 -5.92 8.74
CA ALA A 30 14.63 -5.94 7.37
C ALA A 30 13.77 -7.17 7.08
N GLU A 31 14.08 -8.32 7.68
CA GLU A 31 13.26 -9.52 7.57
C GLU A 31 11.92 -9.37 8.29
N VAL A 32 11.92 -8.79 9.51
CA VAL A 32 10.67 -8.50 10.24
C VAL A 32 9.77 -7.56 9.44
N ARG A 33 10.34 -6.49 8.87
CA ARG A 33 9.60 -5.56 8.01
C ARG A 33 8.99 -6.29 6.82
N ALA A 34 9.77 -7.10 6.11
CA ALA A 34 9.27 -7.86 4.97
C ALA A 34 8.14 -8.84 5.33
N ILE A 35 8.19 -9.46 6.51
CA ILE A 35 7.12 -10.35 6.99
C ILE A 35 5.83 -9.55 7.23
N ILE A 36 5.94 -8.39 7.87
CA ILE A 36 4.78 -7.54 8.16
C ILE A 36 4.19 -7.01 6.86
N ASP A 37 5.03 -6.46 5.96
CA ASP A 37 4.59 -5.95 4.66
C ASP A 37 3.84 -7.02 3.86
N ALA A 38 4.37 -8.25 3.83
CA ALA A 38 3.71 -9.37 3.16
C ALA A 38 2.40 -9.81 3.84
N ALA A 39 2.33 -9.73 5.16
CA ALA A 39 1.14 -10.12 5.93
C ALA A 39 0.00 -9.09 5.82
N VAL A 40 0.34 -7.80 5.64
CA VAL A 40 -0.64 -6.71 5.51
C VAL A 40 -0.89 -6.28 4.07
N ALA A 41 -0.15 -6.84 3.11
CA ALA A 41 -0.37 -6.60 1.70
C ALA A 41 -1.82 -7.00 1.33
N PRO A 42 -2.63 -6.07 0.80
CA PRO A 42 -3.96 -6.41 0.31
C PRO A 42 -3.85 -7.49 -0.78
N ALA A 43 -4.71 -8.52 -0.71
CA ALA A 43 -4.76 -9.58 -1.73
C ALA A 43 -4.95 -9.02 -3.15
N GLU A 44 -5.64 -7.89 -3.26
CA GLU A 44 -5.80 -7.09 -4.47
C GLU A 44 -5.39 -5.65 -4.20
N ALA A 45 -4.12 -5.42 -3.93
CA ALA A 45 -3.57 -4.06 -3.88
C ALA A 45 -3.49 -3.46 -5.29
N ARG A 46 -4.64 -3.35 -5.98
CA ARG A 46 -4.73 -2.59 -7.22
C ARG A 46 -4.89 -1.13 -6.81
N GLY A 47 -3.85 -0.34 -7.03
CA GLY A 47 -3.95 1.11 -6.84
C GLY A 47 -5.09 1.67 -7.70
N LEU A 48 -5.77 2.70 -7.23
CA LEU A 48 -6.85 3.36 -7.99
C LEU A 48 -6.42 3.70 -9.43
N GLY A 49 -5.19 4.18 -9.60
CA GLY A 49 -4.63 4.47 -10.93
C GLY A 49 -4.51 3.22 -11.82
N SER A 50 -4.11 2.08 -11.26
CA SER A 50 -4.07 0.80 -12.01
C SER A 50 -5.47 0.36 -12.44
N LEU A 51 -6.47 0.50 -11.56
CA LEU A 51 -7.85 0.19 -11.89
C LEU A 51 -8.39 1.10 -13.00
N LEU A 52 -8.15 2.41 -12.92
CA LEU A 52 -8.56 3.36 -13.96
C LEU A 52 -7.85 3.11 -15.30
N ALA A 53 -6.56 2.75 -15.26
CA ALA A 53 -5.80 2.40 -16.46
C ALA A 53 -6.33 1.12 -17.13
N GLU A 54 -6.70 0.11 -16.36
CA GLU A 54 -7.33 -1.11 -16.87
C GLU A 54 -8.67 -0.81 -17.55
N ILE A 55 -9.51 0.02 -16.94
CA ILE A 55 -10.78 0.47 -17.52
C ILE A 55 -10.53 1.19 -18.86
N GLY A 56 -9.60 2.15 -18.88
CA GLY A 56 -9.23 2.86 -20.11
C GLY A 56 -8.71 1.93 -21.20
N ALA A 57 -7.87 0.94 -20.86
CA ALA A 57 -7.36 -0.04 -21.80
C ALA A 57 -8.46 -0.96 -22.36
N GLN A 58 -9.39 -1.43 -21.52
CA GLN A 58 -10.54 -2.22 -21.96
C GLN A 58 -11.46 -1.45 -22.91
N ALA A 59 -11.54 -0.13 -22.74
CA ALA A 59 -12.29 0.75 -23.62
C ALA A 59 -11.53 1.13 -24.92
N GLY A 60 -10.31 0.61 -25.15
CA GLY A 60 -9.50 0.91 -26.33
C GLY A 60 -8.64 2.17 -26.23
N GLY A 61 -8.48 2.74 -25.04
CA GLY A 61 -7.88 4.05 -24.80
C GLY A 61 -8.88 5.17 -25.02
N ILE A 62 -9.00 6.07 -24.05
CA ILE A 62 -9.96 7.19 -24.09
C ILE A 62 -9.18 8.48 -23.90
N GLU A 63 -9.35 9.42 -24.83
CA GLU A 63 -8.97 10.83 -24.63
C GLU A 63 -10.26 11.61 -24.34
N LEU A 64 -10.30 12.30 -23.20
CA LEU A 64 -11.49 12.98 -22.73
C LEU A 64 -11.36 14.48 -22.98
N GLU A 65 -12.01 14.98 -24.02
CA GLU A 65 -12.17 16.42 -24.22
C GLU A 65 -13.33 16.96 -23.36
N ILE A 66 -13.05 17.16 -22.07
CA ILE A 66 -14.03 17.70 -21.12
C ILE A 66 -13.70 19.17 -20.84
N GLU A 67 -14.59 20.07 -21.26
CA GLU A 67 -14.53 21.46 -20.82
C GLU A 67 -15.12 21.58 -19.40
N ARG A 68 -14.33 22.15 -18.49
CA ARG A 68 -14.79 22.42 -17.13
C ARG A 68 -15.77 23.58 -17.15
N ASP A 69 -17.00 23.34 -16.68
CA ASP A 69 -17.95 24.41 -16.39
C ASP A 69 -17.37 25.37 -15.33
N ARG A 70 -17.36 26.66 -15.67
CA ARG A 70 -16.81 27.74 -14.85
C ARG A 70 -17.89 28.59 -14.19
N THR A 71 -19.15 28.23 -14.36
CA THR A 71 -20.28 28.91 -13.71
C THR A 71 -20.10 28.84 -12.20
N ALA A 72 -20.21 29.99 -11.53
CA ALA A 72 -20.14 30.04 -10.08
C ALA A 72 -21.32 29.24 -9.49
N ARG A 73 -21.03 28.37 -8.53
CA ARG A 73 -22.09 27.62 -7.83
C ARG A 73 -22.78 28.53 -6.83
N GLU A 74 -24.10 28.43 -6.74
CA GLU A 74 -24.83 29.06 -5.65
C GLU A 74 -24.42 28.41 -4.31
N PRO A 75 -24.22 29.21 -3.25
CA PRO A 75 -23.92 28.68 -1.92
C PRO A 75 -25.04 27.79 -1.40
N LEU A 76 -24.69 26.69 -0.73
CA LEU A 76 -25.65 25.92 0.06
C LEU A 76 -26.06 26.73 1.29
N ASP A 77 -27.36 26.90 1.49
CA ASP A 77 -27.92 27.38 2.75
C ASP A 77 -27.96 26.21 3.75
N PHE A 78 -27.37 26.42 4.92
CA PHE A 78 -27.30 25.44 6.02
C PHE A 78 -28.09 25.88 7.26
N ALA A 79 -28.90 26.94 7.14
CA ALA A 79 -29.76 27.43 8.22
C ALA A 79 -30.88 26.45 8.59
#